data_AF-A0A3N0VYD6-F1
#
_entry.id   AF-A0A3N0VYD6-F1
#
_cell.length_a   1.000
_cell.length_b   1.000
_cell.length_c   1.000
_cell.angle_alpha   90.00
_cell.angle_beta   90.00
_cell.angle_gamma   90.00
#
_symmetry.space_group_name_H-M   'P 1'
#
loop_
_entity.id
_entity.type
_entity.pdbx_description
1 polymer ?
#
loop_
_entity_poly.entity_id
_entity_poly.type
_entity_poly.pdbx_seq_one_letter_code
_entity_poly.pdbx_strand_id
1 'polypeptide(L)'
;MLQFFFKFKHWIGDLFDSATGYFKNNPHQNQKSQNNNNMAMFNYGVGGNEVKVDANEAIQEIQENKSLIVSQLTTEESYTPEIVTGLKTVDDVFKHFQPSVSVQHETEDGGVVEEEFRFQNLADFTPKNLTQNSNYLQQLSMEQEQYNKIVRQLKTNKILRNMLENEQTRAAFVEVLKEVAQELEK
;
A
#
# COMPACT_ATOMS: atom_id res chain seq x y z
N MET A 1 -18.17 8.86 -14.70
CA MET A 1 -16.98 8.51 -13.89
C MET A 1 -16.18 9.76 -13.46
N LEU A 2 -15.86 10.72 -14.33
CA LEU A 2 -15.14 11.96 -13.96
C LEU A 2 -15.83 12.85 -12.90
N GLN A 3 -17.16 12.89 -12.88
CA GLN A 3 -17.94 13.67 -11.90
C GLN A 3 -17.84 13.11 -10.47
N PHE A 4 -17.53 11.81 -10.33
CA PHE A 4 -17.33 11.16 -9.03
C PHE A 4 -15.95 11.53 -8.47
N PHE A 5 -14.90 11.51 -9.31
CA PHE A 5 -13.56 11.93 -8.92
C PHE A 5 -13.46 13.42 -8.56
N PHE A 6 -14.23 14.30 -9.23
CA PHE A 6 -14.27 15.72 -8.88
C PHE A 6 -14.94 16.00 -7.53
N LYS A 7 -16.04 15.29 -7.21
CA LYS A 7 -16.70 15.41 -5.90
C LYS A 7 -15.89 14.79 -4.77
N PHE A 8 -15.17 13.70 -5.04
CA PHE A 8 -14.30 13.04 -4.07
C PHE A 8 -13.07 13.87 -3.71
N LYS A 9 -12.49 14.59 -4.68
CA LYS A 9 -11.35 15.49 -4.44
C LYS A 9 -11.71 16.70 -3.57
N HIS A 10 -12.92 17.24 -3.71
CA HIS A 10 -13.37 18.37 -2.87
C HIS A 10 -13.65 17.93 -1.43
N TRP A 11 -14.21 16.72 -1.24
CA TRP A 11 -14.54 16.21 0.10
C TRP A 11 -13.31 15.92 0.99
N ILE A 12 -12.13 15.67 0.39
CA ILE A 12 -10.87 15.46 1.13
C ILE A 12 -10.15 16.79 1.42
N GLY A 13 -10.30 17.80 0.55
CA GLY A 13 -9.63 19.10 0.73
C GLY A 13 -10.04 19.82 2.00
N ASP A 14 -11.34 19.83 2.31
CA ASP A 14 -11.88 20.51 3.49
C ASP A 14 -11.59 19.78 4.82
N LEU A 15 -11.13 18.52 4.76
CA LEU A 15 -10.82 17.71 5.93
C LEU A 15 -9.38 17.93 6.46
N PHE A 16 -8.49 18.54 5.68
CA PHE A 16 -7.06 18.66 6.02
C PHE A 16 -6.55 20.11 6.22
N ASP A 17 -7.37 21.13 6.00
CA ASP A 17 -6.95 22.54 6.17
C ASP A 17 -7.14 23.09 7.60
N SER A 18 -7.69 22.31 8.54
CA SER A 18 -7.99 22.76 9.91
C SER A 18 -6.93 22.42 10.97
N ALA A 19 -5.81 21.79 10.60
CA ALA A 19 -4.87 21.19 11.57
C ALA A 19 -3.42 21.68 11.50
N THR A 20 -3.10 22.76 10.80
CA THR A 20 -1.73 23.33 10.82
C THR A 20 -1.75 24.84 10.96
N GLY A 21 -1.61 25.33 12.20
CA GLY A 21 -1.45 26.77 12.36
C GLY A 21 -1.12 27.32 13.73
N TYR A 22 -0.55 26.57 14.69
CA TYR A 22 -0.04 27.22 15.91
C TYR A 22 1.19 26.53 16.51
N PHE A 23 2.38 26.92 16.04
CA PHE A 23 3.59 26.91 16.86
C PHE A 23 4.46 28.11 16.48
N LYS A 24 4.53 29.11 17.38
CA LYS A 24 5.64 30.09 17.40
C LYS A 24 5.88 30.57 18.82
N ASN A 25 7.10 30.33 19.30
CA ASN A 25 7.59 30.70 20.62
C ASN A 25 7.93 32.21 20.72
N ASN A 26 7.80 32.70 21.96
CA ASN A 26 8.27 33.94 22.62
C ASN A 26 9.70 34.42 22.25
N PRO A 27 10.24 35.60 22.68
CA PRO A 27 9.86 36.45 23.85
C PRO A 27 9.99 37.99 23.67
N HIS A 28 9.40 38.83 24.55
CA HIS A 28 10.00 40.13 24.92
C HIS A 28 9.58 40.62 26.33
N GLN A 29 10.59 40.64 27.21
CA GLN A 29 10.99 41.64 28.22
C GLN A 29 9.97 42.56 28.94
N ASN A 30 10.02 42.43 30.27
CA ASN A 30 10.17 43.49 31.30
C ASN A 30 9.55 44.87 31.07
N GLN A 31 8.74 45.31 32.05
CA GLN A 31 9.03 46.54 32.79
C GLN A 31 8.47 46.54 34.21
N LYS A 32 9.34 46.93 35.13
CA LYS A 32 9.12 47.15 36.57
C LYS A 32 8.11 48.28 36.79
N SER A 33 7.30 48.15 37.84
CA SER A 33 6.90 49.28 38.66
C SER A 33 6.92 48.84 40.12
N GLN A 34 7.91 49.35 40.86
CA GLN A 34 7.91 49.33 42.31
C GLN A 34 7.03 50.49 42.79
N ASN A 35 6.19 50.26 43.80
CA ASN A 35 6.00 51.20 44.90
C ASN A 35 5.34 50.52 46.10
N ASN A 36 6.19 50.13 47.04
CA ASN A 36 6.20 50.47 48.46
C ASN A 36 4.90 50.45 49.30
N ASN A 37 5.00 49.61 50.34
CA ASN A 37 4.56 49.81 51.72
C ASN A 37 3.05 49.96 51.97
N ASN A 38 2.44 48.96 52.62
CA ASN A 38 2.30 48.92 54.08
C ASN A 38 1.15 47.99 54.54
N MET A 39 1.37 47.41 55.72
CA MET A 39 0.40 46.83 56.66
C MET A 39 -0.18 45.45 56.36
N ALA A 40 0.33 44.50 57.14
CA ALA A 40 -0.35 43.29 57.55
C ALA A 40 -1.77 43.61 58.05
N MET A 41 -2.75 43.03 57.38
CA MET A 41 -4.11 42.93 57.89
C MET A 41 -4.42 41.45 58.04
N PHE A 42 -4.29 40.96 59.28
CA PHE A 42 -4.79 39.64 59.66
C PHE A 42 -6.30 39.64 59.51
N ASN A 43 -6.79 39.12 58.39
CA ASN A 43 -8.21 38.96 58.15
C ASN A 43 -8.66 37.66 58.84
N TYR A 44 -8.94 37.75 60.15
CA TYR A 44 -9.60 36.69 60.91
C TYR A 44 -11.09 36.65 60.51
N GLY A 45 -11.38 36.04 59.37
CA GLY A 45 -12.73 35.63 58.98
C GLY A 45 -12.96 34.19 59.41
N VAL A 46 -13.72 33.97 60.47
CA VAL A 46 -14.25 32.64 60.81
C VAL A 46 -15.41 32.36 59.86
N GLY A 47 -15.09 31.77 58.71
CA GLY A 47 -16.02 31.39 57.65
C GLY A 47 -15.32 30.44 56.69
N GLY A 48 -16.06 29.44 56.18
CA GLY A 48 -15.47 28.33 55.42
C GLY A 48 -14.60 28.78 54.24
N ASN A 49 -13.40 28.21 54.13
CA ASN A 49 -12.58 28.33 52.93
C ASN A 49 -13.36 27.73 51.75
N GLU A 50 -13.61 28.49 50.70
CA GLU A 50 -13.96 27.88 49.42
C GLU A 50 -12.72 27.11 48.94
N VAL A 51 -12.81 25.79 48.92
CA VAL A 51 -11.90 24.99 48.10
C VAL A 51 -12.43 25.17 46.69
N LYS A 52 -11.74 25.97 45.87
CA LYS A 52 -11.98 25.95 44.43
C LYS A 52 -11.68 24.54 43.96
N VAL A 53 -12.74 23.76 43.74
CA VAL A 53 -12.61 22.43 43.13
C VAL A 53 -12.05 22.70 41.75
N ASP A 54 -10.80 22.32 41.53
CA ASP A 54 -10.16 22.41 40.23
C ASP A 54 -10.96 21.52 39.29
N ALA A 55 -11.89 22.12 38.54
CA ALA A 55 -12.79 21.42 37.62
C ALA A 55 -12.04 20.88 36.38
N ASN A 56 -10.74 20.68 36.49
CA ASN A 56 -9.82 20.22 35.46
C ASN A 56 -9.21 18.84 35.76
N GLU A 57 -9.41 18.26 36.95
CA GLU A 57 -8.93 16.89 37.26
C GLU A 57 -9.94 15.78 36.91
N ALA A 58 -10.66 15.94 35.80
CA ALA A 58 -11.42 14.85 35.21
C ALA A 58 -11.51 15.05 33.69
N ILE A 59 -10.35 15.18 33.03
CA ILE A 59 -10.30 14.95 31.59
C ILE A 59 -10.64 13.47 31.40
N GLN A 60 -11.91 13.19 31.13
CA GLN A 60 -12.32 11.91 30.58
C GLN A 60 -11.67 11.79 29.23
N GLU A 61 -10.71 10.88 29.12
CA GLU A 61 -10.24 10.36 27.84
C GLU A 61 -11.48 9.78 27.13
N ILE A 62 -12.11 10.57 26.26
CA ILE A 62 -13.29 10.16 25.51
C ILE A 62 -12.88 8.97 24.67
N GLN A 63 -13.48 7.80 24.91
CA GLN A 63 -13.15 6.62 24.14
C GLN A 63 -13.46 6.86 22.65
N GLU A 64 -12.48 6.59 21.82
CA GLU A 64 -12.63 6.64 20.36
C GLU A 64 -13.77 5.72 19.90
N ASN A 65 -14.46 6.11 18.82
CA ASN A 65 -15.45 5.27 18.16
C ASN A 65 -14.79 3.95 17.73
N LYS A 66 -15.37 2.82 18.14
CA LYS A 66 -14.90 1.48 17.78
C LYS A 66 -15.75 0.93 16.64
N SER A 67 -15.10 0.44 15.60
CA SER A 67 -15.75 -0.31 14.52
C SER A 67 -15.38 -1.78 14.61
N LEU A 68 -16.37 -2.66 14.44
CA LEU A 68 -16.18 -4.11 14.34
C LEU A 68 -16.40 -4.53 12.90
N ILE A 69 -15.41 -5.22 12.32
CA ILE A 69 -15.52 -5.86 11.00
C ILE A 69 -15.45 -7.36 11.22
N VAL A 70 -16.42 -8.08 10.66
CA VAL A 70 -16.46 -9.55 10.68
C VAL A 70 -16.42 -10.03 9.24
N SER A 71 -15.32 -10.68 8.87
CA SER A 71 -15.11 -11.27 7.55
C SER A 71 -14.06 -12.38 7.66
N GLN A 72 -14.14 -13.36 6.76
CA GLN A 72 -13.01 -14.24 6.50
C GLN A 72 -11.95 -13.43 5.74
N LEU A 73 -10.73 -13.37 6.29
CA LEU A 73 -9.62 -12.58 5.74
C LEU A 73 -8.46 -13.47 5.23
N THR A 74 -8.57 -14.78 5.44
CA THR A 74 -7.60 -15.81 5.03
C THR A 74 -8.32 -16.97 4.35
N THR A 75 -7.60 -17.70 3.48
CA THR A 75 -8.15 -18.86 2.77
C THR A 75 -8.64 -19.95 3.73
N GLU A 76 -7.86 -20.22 4.77
CA GLU A 76 -8.21 -21.18 5.81
C GLU A 76 -9.10 -20.52 6.87
N GLU A 77 -10.19 -21.20 7.25
CA GLU A 77 -11.07 -20.78 8.33
C GLU A 77 -10.50 -21.20 9.68
N SER A 78 -10.46 -20.27 10.63
CA SER A 78 -10.09 -20.59 12.01
C SER A 78 -11.25 -21.28 12.72
N TYR A 79 -10.99 -22.41 13.38
CA TYR A 79 -11.97 -23.13 14.19
C TYR A 79 -12.52 -22.30 15.36
N THR A 80 -11.79 -21.28 15.79
CA THR A 80 -12.21 -20.36 16.85
C THR A 80 -12.18 -18.92 16.35
N PRO A 81 -13.26 -18.15 16.51
CA PRO A 81 -13.28 -16.74 16.10
C PRO A 81 -12.25 -15.95 16.92
N GLU A 82 -11.34 -15.26 16.23
CA GLU A 82 -10.35 -14.38 16.83
C GLU A 82 -10.89 -12.95 16.87
N ILE A 83 -10.83 -12.29 18.03
CA ILE A 83 -11.13 -10.86 18.15
C ILE A 83 -9.80 -10.12 18.22
N VAL A 84 -9.42 -9.51 17.09
CA VAL A 84 -8.21 -8.69 17.00
C VAL A 84 -8.56 -7.22 17.19
N THR A 85 -7.78 -6.52 18.01
CA THR A 85 -7.94 -5.09 18.26
C THR A 85 -6.64 -4.35 17.96
N GLY A 86 -6.72 -3.04 17.73
CA GLY A 86 -5.54 -2.22 17.47
C GLY A 86 -5.06 -2.19 16.01
N LEU A 87 -5.75 -2.88 15.09
CA LEU A 87 -5.53 -2.74 13.64
C LEU A 87 -6.15 -1.42 13.19
N LYS A 88 -5.31 -0.43 12.87
CA LYS A 88 -5.76 0.92 12.51
C LYS A 88 -5.72 1.18 11.00
N THR A 89 -4.85 0.48 10.29
CA THR A 89 -4.62 0.65 8.85
C THR A 89 -4.84 -0.67 8.10
N VAL A 90 -5.05 -0.57 6.78
CA VAL A 90 -5.13 -1.74 5.90
C VAL A 90 -3.82 -2.54 5.97
N ASP A 91 -2.68 -1.87 6.03
CA ASP A 91 -1.38 -2.53 6.12
C ASP A 91 -1.23 -3.33 7.44
N ASP A 92 -1.81 -2.87 8.54
CA ASP A 92 -1.81 -3.63 9.80
C ASP A 92 -2.61 -4.94 9.65
N VAL A 93 -3.72 -4.90 8.91
CA VAL A 93 -4.52 -6.10 8.60
C VAL A 93 -3.70 -7.08 7.78
N PHE A 94 -3.03 -6.64 6.71
CA PHE A 94 -2.17 -7.51 5.90
C PHE A 94 -1.00 -8.10 6.68
N LYS A 95 -0.36 -7.30 7.55
CA LYS A 95 0.75 -7.78 8.40
C LYS A 95 0.29 -8.83 9.41
N HIS A 96 -0.91 -8.69 9.96
CA HIS A 96 -1.48 -9.63 10.93
C HIS A 96 -1.94 -10.92 10.26
N PHE A 97 -2.80 -10.82 9.25
CA PHE A 97 -3.46 -11.98 8.65
C PHE A 97 -2.64 -12.69 7.58
N GLN A 98 -1.63 -12.03 6.99
CA GLN A 98 -0.70 -12.59 6.01
C GLN A 98 -1.36 -13.51 4.97
N PRO A 99 -2.37 -13.00 4.24
CA PRO A 99 -3.17 -13.81 3.34
C PRO A 99 -2.31 -14.47 2.25
N SER A 100 -2.59 -15.74 1.99
CA SER A 100 -1.95 -16.54 0.96
C SER A 100 -2.93 -17.48 0.28
N VAL A 101 -2.69 -17.80 -0.99
CA VAL A 101 -3.51 -18.70 -1.80
C VAL A 101 -2.63 -19.56 -2.70
N SER A 102 -2.90 -20.87 -2.71
CA SER A 102 -2.25 -21.80 -3.64
C SER A 102 -3.06 -21.88 -4.93
N VAL A 103 -2.38 -21.74 -6.07
CA VAL A 103 -2.98 -21.72 -7.40
C VAL A 103 -2.27 -22.74 -8.27
N GLN A 104 -3.06 -23.49 -9.04
CA GLN A 104 -2.56 -24.44 -10.02
C GLN A 104 -2.74 -23.86 -11.42
N HIS A 105 -1.64 -23.72 -12.14
CA HIS A 105 -1.60 -23.28 -13.52
C HIS A 105 -1.54 -24.49 -14.46
N GLU A 106 -2.40 -24.53 -15.45
CA GLU A 106 -2.31 -25.50 -16.55
C GLU A 106 -1.28 -25.00 -17.58
N THR A 107 -0.33 -25.85 -17.96
CA THR A 107 0.69 -25.54 -18.98
C THR A 107 0.18 -25.91 -20.38
N GLU A 108 0.85 -25.40 -21.43
CA GLU A 108 0.51 -25.72 -22.82
C GLU A 108 0.58 -27.23 -23.12
N ASP A 109 1.49 -27.95 -22.45
CA ASP A 109 1.66 -29.40 -22.59
C ASP A 109 0.61 -30.21 -21.78
N GLY A 110 -0.34 -29.55 -21.12
CA GLY A 110 -1.34 -30.17 -20.24
C GLY A 110 -0.79 -30.58 -18.86
N GLY A 111 0.39 -30.08 -18.49
CA GLY A 111 0.96 -30.22 -17.15
C GLY A 111 0.35 -29.24 -16.16
N VAL A 112 0.70 -29.38 -14.88
CA VAL A 112 0.26 -28.46 -13.82
C VAL A 112 1.47 -27.90 -13.09
N VAL A 113 1.52 -26.58 -12.93
CA VAL A 113 2.49 -25.86 -12.11
C VAL A 113 1.75 -25.25 -10.93
N GLU A 114 2.15 -25.62 -9.71
CA GLU A 114 1.56 -25.09 -8.48
C GLU A 114 2.41 -23.94 -7.94
N GLU A 115 1.77 -22.81 -7.63
CA GLU A 115 2.41 -21.64 -7.04
C GLU A 115 1.58 -21.10 -5.87
N GLU A 116 2.25 -20.58 -4.86
CA GLU A 116 1.62 -19.92 -3.72
C GLU A 116 1.79 -18.41 -3.82
N PHE A 117 0.68 -17.68 -3.92
CA PHE A 117 0.67 -16.22 -3.87
C PHE A 117 0.53 -15.75 -2.43
N ARG A 118 1.40 -14.82 -2.03
CA ARG A 118 1.35 -14.13 -0.73
C ARG A 118 1.12 -12.66 -0.95
N PHE A 119 0.19 -12.06 -0.20
CA PHE A 119 -0.17 -10.65 -0.35
C PHE A 119 0.26 -9.84 0.86
N GLN A 120 1.00 -8.77 0.62
CA GLN A 120 1.51 -7.85 1.64
C GLN A 120 0.71 -6.55 1.68
N ASN A 121 0.08 -6.18 0.57
CA ASN A 121 -0.74 -4.97 0.44
C ASN A 121 -1.74 -5.08 -0.72
N LEU A 122 -2.56 -4.04 -0.90
CA LEU A 122 -3.58 -3.99 -1.96
C LEU A 122 -3.04 -4.00 -3.39
N ALA A 123 -1.82 -3.51 -3.63
CA ALA A 123 -1.24 -3.48 -4.97
C ALA A 123 -0.89 -4.88 -5.48
N ASP A 124 -0.66 -5.84 -4.58
CA ASP A 124 -0.29 -7.21 -4.93
C ASP A 124 -1.41 -7.97 -5.67
N PHE A 125 -2.65 -7.47 -5.60
CA PHE A 125 -3.80 -8.00 -6.35
C PHE A 125 -3.88 -7.49 -7.79
N THR A 126 -3.03 -6.54 -8.18
CA THR A 126 -3.00 -6.05 -9.56
C THR A 126 -2.41 -7.12 -10.49
N PRO A 127 -2.87 -7.25 -11.74
CA PRO A 127 -2.32 -8.23 -12.69
C PRO A 127 -0.81 -8.10 -12.85
N LYS A 128 -0.29 -6.87 -12.85
CA LYS A 128 1.14 -6.61 -12.93
C LYS A 128 1.91 -7.21 -11.74
N ASN A 129 1.48 -6.94 -10.51
CA ASN A 129 2.18 -7.46 -9.33
C ASN A 129 1.99 -8.97 -9.19
N LEU A 130 0.81 -9.51 -9.53
CA LEU A 130 0.59 -10.95 -9.60
C LEU A 130 1.60 -11.63 -10.55
N THR A 131 1.76 -11.09 -11.76
CA THR A 131 2.74 -11.59 -12.72
C THR A 131 4.18 -11.44 -12.23
N GLN A 132 4.50 -10.36 -11.51
CA GLN A 132 5.85 -10.13 -10.97
C GLN A 132 6.19 -11.02 -9.77
N ASN A 133 5.18 -11.42 -8.99
CA ASN A 133 5.33 -12.23 -7.80
C ASN A 133 5.24 -13.74 -8.08
N SER A 134 4.94 -14.13 -9.32
CA SER A 134 4.92 -15.52 -9.78
C SER A 134 6.09 -15.75 -10.74
N ASN A 135 6.84 -16.83 -10.51
CA ASN A 135 7.97 -17.18 -11.38
C ASN A 135 7.47 -17.65 -12.73
N TYR A 136 6.42 -18.47 -12.74
CA TYR A 136 5.82 -19.01 -13.96
C TYR A 136 5.21 -17.89 -14.82
N LEU A 137 4.37 -17.03 -14.24
CA LEU A 137 3.74 -15.93 -14.99
C LEU A 137 4.78 -14.91 -15.45
N GLN A 138 5.84 -14.64 -14.69
CA GLN A 138 6.91 -13.76 -15.11
C GLN A 138 7.63 -14.31 -16.35
N GLN A 139 7.97 -15.61 -16.36
CA GLN A 139 8.58 -16.27 -17.51
C GLN A 139 7.67 -16.19 -18.75
N LEU A 140 6.39 -16.54 -18.60
CA LEU A 140 5.40 -16.41 -19.68
C LEU A 140 5.27 -14.98 -20.20
N SER A 141 5.28 -13.98 -19.31
CA SER A 141 5.24 -12.57 -19.70
C SER A 141 6.49 -12.17 -20.50
N MET A 142 7.67 -12.65 -20.08
CA MET A 142 8.92 -12.38 -20.79
C MET A 142 8.92 -13.02 -22.18
N GLU A 143 8.48 -14.28 -22.29
CA GLU A 143 8.33 -14.98 -23.56
C GLU A 143 7.35 -14.23 -24.48
N GLN A 144 6.18 -13.86 -23.97
CA GLN A 144 5.19 -13.09 -24.72
C GLN A 144 5.77 -11.76 -25.25
N GLU A 145 6.53 -11.04 -24.43
CA GLU A 145 7.20 -9.81 -24.86
C GLU A 145 8.24 -10.06 -25.96
N GLN A 146 9.02 -11.14 -25.84
CA GLN A 146 10.02 -11.53 -26.84
C GLN A 146 9.34 -11.91 -28.16
N TYR A 147 8.30 -12.75 -28.11
CA TYR A 147 7.51 -13.10 -29.29
C TYR A 147 6.94 -11.87 -29.98
N ASN A 148 6.37 -10.94 -29.22
CA ASN A 148 5.83 -9.70 -29.77
C ASN A 148 6.92 -8.83 -30.44
N LYS A 149 8.14 -8.79 -29.88
CA LYS A 149 9.29 -8.11 -30.49
C LYS A 149 9.68 -8.78 -31.80
N ILE A 150 9.77 -10.11 -31.83
CA ILE A 150 10.07 -10.89 -33.05
C ILE A 150 9.01 -10.59 -34.11
N VAL A 151 7.72 -10.73 -33.79
CA VAL A 151 6.61 -10.47 -34.71
C VAL A 151 6.66 -9.05 -35.26
N ARG A 152 6.99 -8.04 -34.44
CA ARG A 152 7.19 -6.67 -34.93
C ARG A 152 8.32 -6.60 -35.95
N GLN A 153 9.48 -7.16 -35.65
CA GLN A 153 10.64 -7.14 -36.56
C GLN A 153 10.34 -7.84 -37.89
N LEU A 154 9.62 -8.97 -37.83
CA LEU A 154 9.17 -9.69 -39.03
C LEU A 154 8.20 -8.86 -39.88
N LYS A 155 7.34 -8.04 -39.26
CA LYS A 155 6.41 -7.16 -39.98
C LYS A 155 7.10 -5.92 -40.57
N THR A 156 8.04 -5.32 -39.85
CA THR A 156 8.68 -4.06 -40.27
C THR A 156 9.82 -4.27 -41.25
N ASN A 157 10.55 -5.38 -41.16
CA ASN A 157 11.70 -5.66 -42.00
C ASN A 157 11.30 -6.49 -43.23
N LYS A 158 11.17 -5.80 -44.37
CA LYS A 158 10.81 -6.45 -45.66
C LYS A 158 11.84 -7.49 -46.12
N ILE A 159 13.12 -7.30 -45.81
CA ILE A 159 14.18 -8.23 -46.20
C ILE A 159 14.01 -9.55 -45.44
N LEU A 160 13.86 -9.48 -44.12
CA LEU A 160 13.61 -10.66 -43.28
C LEU A 160 12.32 -11.37 -43.69
N ARG A 161 11.25 -10.62 -43.99
CA ARG A 161 9.99 -11.21 -44.45
C ARG A 161 10.16 -11.97 -45.76
N ASN A 162 10.78 -11.34 -46.77
CA ASN A 162 11.01 -11.98 -48.07
C ASN A 162 11.96 -13.18 -47.96
N MET A 163 12.97 -13.11 -47.09
CA MET A 163 13.87 -14.23 -46.79
C MET A 163 13.12 -15.40 -46.16
N LEU A 164 12.14 -15.13 -45.29
CA LEU A 164 11.32 -16.16 -44.68
C LEU A 164 10.24 -16.69 -45.63
N GLU A 165 9.79 -15.94 -46.64
CA GLU A 165 8.81 -16.42 -47.63
C GLU A 165 9.37 -17.55 -48.52
N ASN A 166 10.68 -17.54 -48.81
CA ASN A 166 11.34 -18.60 -49.57
C ASN A 166 11.81 -19.75 -48.65
N GLU A 167 11.45 -20.98 -49.04
CA GLU A 167 11.68 -22.20 -48.25
C GLU A 167 13.17 -22.51 -48.03
N GLN A 168 14.02 -22.30 -49.04
CA GLN A 168 15.47 -22.54 -48.92
C GLN A 168 16.12 -21.56 -47.95
N THR A 169 15.81 -20.27 -48.06
CA THR A 169 16.39 -19.24 -47.21
C THR A 169 15.83 -19.28 -45.79
N ARG A 170 14.58 -19.70 -45.61
CA ARG A 170 14.00 -20.00 -44.29
C ARG A 170 14.73 -21.16 -43.62
N ALA A 171 14.96 -22.27 -44.33
CA ALA A 171 15.65 -23.43 -43.79
C ALA A 171 17.07 -23.08 -43.33
N ALA A 172 17.83 -22.37 -44.18
CA ALA A 172 19.18 -21.91 -43.84
C ALA A 172 19.19 -20.97 -42.63
N PHE A 173 18.22 -20.06 -42.53
CA PHE A 173 18.12 -19.15 -41.38
C PHE A 173 17.80 -19.89 -40.08
N VAL A 174 16.92 -20.89 -40.11
CA VAL A 174 16.60 -21.73 -38.95
C VAL A 174 17.82 -22.54 -38.51
N GLU A 175 18.62 -23.04 -39.45
CA GLU A 175 19.85 -23.77 -39.16
C GLU A 175 20.87 -22.88 -38.43
N VAL A 176 21.12 -21.67 -38.94
CA VAL A 176 21.98 -20.68 -38.28
C VAL A 176 21.48 -20.35 -36.87
N LEU A 177 20.16 -20.16 -36.68
CA LEU A 177 19.60 -19.91 -35.34
C LEU A 177 19.80 -21.09 -34.38
N LYS A 178 19.70 -22.32 -34.87
CA LYS A 178 19.95 -23.53 -34.06
C LYS A 178 21.42 -23.65 -33.67
N GLU A 179 22.34 -23.34 -34.59
CA GLU A 179 23.78 -23.31 -34.29
C GLU A 179 24.11 -22.27 -33.21
N VAL A 180 23.56 -21.06 -33.34
CA VAL A 180 23.72 -20.00 -32.32
C VAL A 180 23.12 -20.42 -30.98
N ALA A 181 21.94 -21.05 -30.97
CA ALA A 181 21.35 -21.55 -29.74
C ALA A 181 22.23 -22.60 -29.05
N GLN A 182 22.79 -23.55 -29.83
CA GLN A 182 23.71 -24.57 -29.31
C GLN A 182 25.02 -23.97 -28.76
N GLU A 183 25.50 -22.87 -29.33
CA GLU A 183 26.69 -22.17 -28.82
C GLU A 183 26.42 -21.49 -27.47
N LEU A 184 25.21 -20.97 -27.26
CA LEU A 184 24.80 -20.31 -26.00
C LEU A 184 24.51 -21.28 -24.86
N GLU A 185 24.26 -22.56 -25.16
CA GLU A 185 24.05 -23.64 -24.16
C GLU A 185 25.37 -24.27 -23.65
N LYS A 186 26.52 -23.92 -24.24
CA LYS A 186 27.86 -24.34 -23.78
C LYS A 186 28.44 -23.41 -22.72
#